data_AF-A0A1Y4RXR2-F1
#
_entry.id   AF-A0A1Y4RXR2-F1
#
_cell.length_a   1.000
_cell.length_b   1.000
_cell.length_c   1.000
_cell.angle_alpha   90.00
_cell.angle_beta   90.00
_cell.angle_gamma   90.00
#
_symmetry.space_group_name_H-M   'P 1'
#
loop_
_entity.id
_entity.type
_entity.pdbx_description
1 polymer ?
#
loop_
_entity_poly.entity_id
_entity_poly.type
_entity_poly.pdbx_seq_one_letter_code
_entity_poly.pdbx_strand_id
1 'polypeptide(L)' 'MSGSFEHTPAGRTFRFGRHAPEEARAAVCAWYRQDDEEETEDDTVSCYNCRYRRWTVESFVCMRKGEEET' A
#
# COMPACT_ATOMS: atom_id res chain seq x y z
N MET A 1 7.36 7.82 11.60
CA MET A 1 7.85 6.43 11.68
C MET A 1 7.70 5.79 10.31
N SER A 2 8.65 6.05 9.42
CA SER A 2 8.61 5.64 8.02
C SER A 2 9.21 4.24 7.89
N GLY A 3 8.51 3.24 8.43
CA GLY A 3 9.03 1.88 8.55
C GLY A 3 8.29 0.83 7.73
N SER A 4 7.11 1.13 7.18
CA SER A 4 6.18 0.12 6.65
C SER A 4 6.41 -0.29 5.20
N PHE A 5 7.23 0.47 4.47
CA PHE A 5 7.59 0.20 3.08
C PHE A 5 9.10 0.20 2.91
N GLU A 6 9.61 -0.73 2.13
CA GLU A 6 11.02 -0.83 1.72
C GLU A 6 11.20 -0.47 0.25
N HIS A 7 12.33 0.13 -0.11
CA HIS A 7 12.62 0.47 -1.51
C HIS A 7 13.20 -0.74 -2.23
N THR A 8 12.50 -1.19 -3.28
CA THR A 8 12.93 -2.27 -4.17
C THR A 8 13.04 -1.75 -5.60
N PRO A 9 13.69 -2.48 -6.53
CA PRO A 9 13.72 -2.10 -7.94
C PRO A 9 12.33 -1.95 -8.59
N ALA A 10 11.31 -2.63 -8.06
CA ALA A 10 9.93 -2.54 -8.53
C ALA A 10 9.17 -1.31 -7.96
N GLY A 11 9.73 -0.65 -6.94
CA GLY A 11 9.10 0.43 -6.20
C GLY A 11 9.10 0.20 -4.69
N ARG A 12 8.23 0.89 -3.98
CA ARG A 12 8.09 0.76 -2.51
C ARG A 12 7.25 -0.45 -2.17
N THR A 13 7.87 -1.51 -1.68
CA THR A 13 7.20 -2.77 -1.31
C THR A 13 6.78 -2.75 0.14
N PHE A 14 5.57 -3.20 0.45
CA PHE A 14 5.10 -3.32 1.81
C PHE A 14 5.77 -4.51 2.51
N ARG A 15 6.31 -4.28 3.71
CA ARG A 15 7.21 -5.26 4.36
C ARG A 15 6.52 -6.33 5.20
N PHE A 16 5.23 -6.14 5.53
CA PHE A 16 4.50 -7.01 6.46
C PHE A 16 3.67 -8.09 5.74
N GLY A 17 3.80 -8.20 4.41
CA GLY A 17 3.13 -9.24 3.63
C GLY A 17 1.66 -8.92 3.32
N ARG A 18 0.88 -9.96 2.98
CA ARG A 18 -0.54 -9.85 2.59
C ARG A 18 -1.55 -9.93 3.75
N HIS A 19 -1.09 -10.32 4.95
CA HIS A 19 -1.96 -10.61 6.09
C HIS A 19 -1.61 -9.76 7.33
N ALA A 20 -1.41 -8.46 7.11
CA ALA A 20 -1.03 -7.48 8.13
C ALA A 20 -1.93 -6.21 8.04
N PRO A 21 -3.24 -6.36 8.33
CA PRO A 21 -4.21 -5.28 8.14
C PRO A 21 -3.97 -4.09 9.07
N GLU A 22 -3.49 -4.31 10.29
CA GLU A 22 -3.21 -3.24 11.25
C GLU A 22 -2.07 -2.34 10.77
N GLU A 23 -0.99 -2.95 10.28
CA GLU A 23 0.15 -2.25 9.71
C GLU A 23 -0.22 -1.56 8.39
N ALA A 24 -1.08 -2.18 7.59
CA ALA A 24 -1.56 -1.58 6.35
C ALA A 24 -2.47 -0.35 6.62
N ARG A 25 -3.26 -0.36 7.70
CA ARG A 25 -4.04 0.80 8.19
C ARG A 25 -3.13 1.89 8.73
N ALA A 26 -2.13 1.53 9.53
CA ALA A 26 -1.17 2.49 10.08
C ALA A 26 -0.27 3.12 9.00
N ALA A 27 -0.06 2.42 7.88
CA ALA A 27 0.76 2.87 6.76
C ALA A 27 0.00 3.72 5.72
N VAL A 28 -1.29 4.01 5.95
CA VAL A 28 -2.10 4.85 5.07
C VAL A 28 -1.49 6.24 4.98
N CYS A 29 -1.17 6.66 3.75
CA CYS A 29 -0.62 7.98 3.49
C CYS A 29 -1.72 8.97 3.08
N ALA A 30 -1.43 10.27 3.12
CA ALA A 30 -2.36 11.34 2.72
C ALA A 30 -2.84 11.24 1.25
N TRP A 31 -2.17 10.42 0.44
CA TRP A 31 -2.48 10.20 -0.97
C TRP A 31 -3.27 8.91 -1.19
N TYR A 32 -3.76 8.30 -0.12
CA TYR A 32 -4.66 7.17 -0.20
C TYR A 32 -5.84 7.50 -1.11
N ARG A 33 -6.13 6.56 -2.01
CA ARG A 33 -7.31 6.60 -2.85
C ARG A 33 -7.93 5.22 -2.81
N GLN A 34 -9.15 5.15 -2.31
CA GLN A 34 -9.90 3.91 -2.29
C GLN A 34 -9.96 3.33 -3.70
N ASP A 35 -9.69 2.04 -3.78
CA ASP A 35 -9.83 1.30 -5.00
C ASP A 35 -11.31 0.94 -5.21
N ASP A 36 -11.80 1.20 -6.41
CA ASP A 36 -13.23 1.07 -6.77
C ASP A 36 -13.57 -0.35 -7.25
N GLU A 37 -12.75 -1.34 -6.87
CA GLU A 37 -13.05 -2.74 -7.19
C GLU A 37 -14.23 -3.18 -6.32
N GLU A 38 -15.32 -3.59 -6.98
CA GLU A 38 -16.64 -3.95 -6.42
C GLU A 38 -16.58 -5.02 -5.30
N GLU A 39 -15.44 -5.70 -5.15
CA GLU A 39 -15.15 -6.75 -4.16
C GLU A 39 -14.11 -6.30 -3.11
N THR A 40 -14.20 -5.07 -2.58
CA THR A 40 -13.37 -4.68 -1.45
C THR A 40 -13.67 -5.62 -0.27
N GLU A 41 -12.68 -6.42 0.17
CA GLU A 41 -12.87 -7.42 1.25
C GLU A 41 -13.32 -6.80 2.58
N ASP A 42 -13.10 -5.49 2.77
CA ASP A 42 -13.54 -4.73 3.95
C ASP A 42 -13.50 -3.21 3.66
N ASP A 43 -14.56 -2.45 3.99
CA ASP A 43 -14.65 -0.98 3.85
C ASP A 43 -13.61 -0.19 4.68
N THR A 44 -12.68 -0.86 5.35
CA THR A 44 -11.60 -0.24 6.09
C THR A 44 -10.63 0.54 5.20
N VAL A 45 -10.33 1.77 5.62
CA VAL A 45 -9.22 2.58 5.09
C VAL A 45 -7.88 1.92 5.43
N SER A 46 -7.27 1.26 4.45
CA SER A 46 -5.95 0.62 4.55
C SER A 46 -5.20 0.67 3.21
N CYS A 47 -3.87 0.55 3.23
CA CYS A 47 -3.09 0.43 1.98
C CYS A 47 -3.45 -0.82 1.15
N TYR A 48 -4.08 -1.83 1.76
CA TYR A 48 -4.65 -2.97 1.03
C TYR A 48 -5.86 -2.61 0.17
N ASN A 49 -6.53 -1.49 0.46
CA ASN A 49 -7.67 -0.99 -0.32
C ASN A 49 -7.29 0.26 -1.12
N CYS A 50 -6.00 0.47 -1.37
CA CYS A 50 -5.51 1.63 -2.11
C CYS A 50 -5.39 1.30 -3.60
N ARG A 51 -5.89 2.18 -4.48
CA ARG A 51 -5.78 2.04 -5.95
C ARG A 51 -4.34 1.98 -6.47
N TYR A 52 -3.40 2.51 -5.72
CA TYR A 52 -1.98 2.49 -6.09
C TYR A 52 -1.26 1.20 -5.68
N ARG A 53 -1.94 0.25 -5.04
CA ARG A 53 -1.35 -1.04 -4.68
C ARG A 53 -1.21 -1.91 -5.94
N ARG A 54 -0.13 -2.68 -6.00
CA ARG A 54 0.05 -3.75 -6.97
C ARG A 54 0.46 -5.02 -6.25
N TRP A 55 -0.44 -5.99 -6.17
CA TRP A 55 -0.18 -7.26 -5.48
C TRP A 55 0.99 -8.03 -6.11
N THR A 56 1.79 -8.62 -5.25
CA THR A 56 2.83 -9.60 -5.57
C THR A 56 2.51 -10.92 -4.88
N VAL A 57 3.34 -11.94 -5.10
CA VAL A 57 3.18 -13.25 -4.46
C VAL A 57 3.35 -13.16 -2.94
N GLU A 58 4.13 -12.21 -2.42
CA GLU A 58 4.45 -12.13 -0.98
C GLU A 58 3.79 -10.92 -0.30
N SER A 59 3.56 -9.81 -1.02
CA SER A 59 2.97 -8.58 -0.49
C SER A 59 2.38 -7.73 -1.61
N PHE A 60 2.57 -6.40 -1.59
CA PHE A 60 2.22 -5.49 -2.66
C PHE A 60 3.27 -4.37 -2.80
N VAL A 61 3.34 -3.77 -3.98
CA VAL A 61 4.17 -2.61 -4.30
C VAL A 61 3.27 -1.38 -4.43
N CYS A 62 3.65 -0.28 -3.79
CA CYS A 62 3.05 1.02 -3.99
C CYS A 62 3.57 1.62 -5.30
N MET A 63 2.68 1.73 -6.29
CA MET A 63 2.96 2.28 -7.62
C MET A 63 2.90 3.80 -7.69
N ARG A 64 2.50 4.46 -6.59
CA ARG A 64 2.58 5.93 -6.52
C ARG A 64 4.05 6.30 -6.56
N LYS A 65 4.46 7.05 -7.59
CA LYS A 65 5.74 7.74 -7.60
C LYS A 65 5.80 8.58 -6.34
N GLY A 66 6.76 8.31 -5.46
CA GLY A 66 7.11 9.31 -4.46
C GLY A 66 7.40 10.56 -5.26
N GLU A 67 6.73 11.67 -4.96
CA GLU A 67 7.24 12.94 -5.44
C GLU A 67 8.66 13.01 -4.91
N GLU A 68 9.64 12.76 -5.79
CA GLU A 68 10.92 13.42 -5.67
C GLU A 68 10.55 14.90 -5.68
N GLU A 69 10.48 15.48 -4.48
CA GLU A 69 10.40 16.92 -4.26
C GLU A 69 11.48 17.54 -5.17
N THR A 70 11.04 18.13 -6.27
CA THR A 70 11.88 18.89 -7.20
C THR A 70 11.70 20.37 -6.89
#